data_AF-A0A2R6KJ31-F1
#
_entry.id   AF-A0A2R6KJ31-F1
#
_cell.length_a   1.000
_cell.length_b   1.000
_cell.length_c   1.000
_cell.angle_alpha   90.00
_cell.angle_beta   90.00
_cell.angle_gamma   90.00
#
_symmetry.space_group_name_H-M   'P 1'
#
loop_
_entity.id
_entity.type
_entity.pdbx_description
1 polymer ?
#
loop_
_entity_poly.entity_id
_entity_poly.type
_entity_poly.pdbx_seq_one_letter_code
_entity_poly.pdbx_strand_id
1 'polypeptide(L)'
;MDDDVRERAEEAAEVNALFNALKHDSDAQVGAIMGPLMGENPEFREYGDRIAGVIAPVVERVNGMDAAEKRERLAKLAPEKVEELDAEDEDDDQVLPDLPSAVKPGSTNPDSQARQDAEKYDEVRMRMAPNPNGPWHLGSARMPSVIGTYKELYDGWMLCRFDDTDPETKRPDLDAYDEILDAVDYLGFEPDEVVTASDRVAVYYDHARELIDLGGAYTCSCSGEAFSEMKNSGEACPHRDKNVETVREEFESMVAGEYDSGEMVLRVKTDITHKNPALRDFVAFRMVDTPHPREAAAEYRCWPMLDFQSGIDDHLTGITHIIRGVDLQDSAKRQAFVYDYLGWEYPEVVHWGHVQTDAYDVPMSTSTIKALIEAGGLDGWDDPRAPT
;
A
#
# COMPACT_ATOMS: atom_id res chain seq x y z
N MET A 1 -33.94 -19.09 -42.08
CA MET A 1 -32.78 -18.20 -41.96
C MET A 1 -32.50 -17.80 -43.39
N ASP A 2 -32.64 -16.52 -43.69
CA ASP A 2 -32.30 -16.00 -45.01
C ASP A 2 -30.79 -16.01 -45.18
N ASP A 3 -30.31 -15.94 -46.42
CA ASP A 3 -28.88 -16.09 -46.75
C ASP A 3 -28.03 -14.98 -46.11
N ASP A 4 -28.57 -13.76 -45.98
CA ASP A 4 -27.94 -12.63 -45.29
C ASP A 4 -27.71 -12.89 -43.79
N VAL A 5 -28.72 -13.45 -43.10
CA VAL A 5 -28.62 -13.80 -41.67
C VAL A 5 -27.63 -14.94 -41.45
N ARG A 6 -27.56 -15.87 -42.41
CA ARG A 6 -26.60 -16.96 -42.37
C ARG A 6 -25.17 -16.46 -42.50
N GLU A 7 -24.89 -15.60 -43.47
CA GLU A 7 -23.56 -15.05 -43.73
C GLU A 7 -23.05 -14.27 -42.52
N ARG A 8 -23.89 -13.41 -41.93
CA ARG A 8 -23.57 -12.69 -40.69
C ARG A 8 -23.32 -13.62 -39.50
N ALA A 9 -24.06 -14.72 -39.41
CA ALA A 9 -23.83 -15.72 -38.36
C ALA A 9 -22.52 -16.49 -38.58
N GLU A 10 -22.13 -16.77 -39.82
CA GLU A 10 -20.84 -17.41 -40.16
C GLU A 10 -19.65 -16.49 -39.81
N GLU A 11 -19.74 -15.20 -40.12
CA GLU A 11 -18.70 -14.20 -39.80
C GLU A 11 -18.56 -13.99 -38.29
N ALA A 12 -19.67 -13.80 -37.57
CA ALA A 12 -19.66 -13.66 -36.11
C ALA A 12 -19.15 -14.94 -35.41
N ALA A 13 -19.48 -16.11 -35.95
CA ALA A 13 -18.96 -17.39 -35.46
C ALA A 13 -17.46 -17.53 -35.70
N GLU A 14 -16.94 -17.03 -36.82
CA GLU A 14 -15.50 -17.06 -37.13
C GLU A 14 -14.73 -16.17 -36.17
N VAL A 15 -15.18 -14.94 -35.92
CA VAL A 15 -14.56 -14.03 -34.93
C VAL A 15 -14.55 -14.66 -33.53
N ASN A 16 -15.69 -15.19 -33.07
CA ASN A 16 -15.78 -15.79 -31.74
C ASN A 16 -14.96 -17.10 -31.62
N ALA A 17 -14.90 -17.92 -32.68
CA ALA A 17 -14.07 -19.13 -32.70
C ALA A 17 -12.57 -18.79 -32.69
N LEU A 18 -12.14 -17.82 -33.49
CA LEU A 18 -10.75 -17.36 -33.53
C LEU A 18 -10.31 -16.80 -32.17
N PHE A 19 -11.12 -15.91 -31.60
CA PHE A 19 -10.86 -15.31 -30.29
C PHE A 19 -10.81 -16.38 -29.18
N ASN A 20 -11.78 -17.30 -29.14
CA ASN A 20 -11.81 -18.37 -28.13
C ASN A 20 -10.61 -19.32 -28.24
N ALA A 21 -10.20 -19.67 -29.46
CA ALA A 21 -9.06 -20.56 -29.68
C ALA A 21 -7.73 -19.92 -29.26
N LEU A 22 -7.56 -18.62 -29.54
CA LEU A 22 -6.36 -17.86 -29.16
C LEU A 22 -6.33 -17.60 -27.65
N LYS A 23 -7.44 -17.15 -27.05
CA LYS A 23 -7.55 -16.85 -25.60
C LYS A 23 -7.24 -18.03 -24.68
N HIS A 24 -7.50 -19.25 -25.13
CA HIS A 24 -7.33 -20.45 -24.30
C HIS A 24 -6.25 -21.39 -24.81
N ASP A 25 -5.44 -20.95 -25.79
CA ASP A 25 -4.45 -21.77 -26.50
C ASP A 25 -4.95 -23.20 -26.79
N SER A 26 -6.18 -23.31 -27.31
CA SER A 26 -6.86 -24.60 -27.50
C SER A 26 -7.87 -24.56 -28.65
N ASP A 27 -8.41 -25.73 -28.99
CA ASP A 27 -9.45 -25.84 -30.01
C ASP A 27 -10.74 -25.16 -29.55
N ALA A 28 -11.30 -24.32 -30.41
CA ALA A 28 -12.59 -23.69 -30.17
C ALA A 28 -13.70 -24.75 -30.09
N GLN A 29 -14.65 -24.55 -29.18
CA GLN A 29 -15.81 -25.43 -29.03
C GLN A 29 -17.10 -24.68 -29.35
N VAL A 30 -17.97 -25.31 -30.16
CA VAL A 30 -19.29 -24.77 -30.54
C VAL A 30 -20.08 -24.32 -29.31
N GLY A 31 -20.04 -25.09 -28.21
CA GLY A 31 -20.72 -24.75 -26.96
C GLY A 31 -20.14 -23.52 -26.24
N ALA A 32 -18.83 -23.31 -26.32
CA ALA A 32 -18.13 -22.21 -25.67
C ALA A 32 -18.44 -20.87 -26.36
N ILE A 33 -18.58 -20.87 -27.69
CA ILE A 33 -18.81 -19.64 -28.47
C ILE A 33 -20.30 -19.31 -28.68
N MET A 34 -21.20 -20.27 -28.48
CA MET A 34 -22.65 -20.07 -28.66
C MET A 34 -23.21 -18.96 -27.75
N GLY A 35 -22.77 -18.92 -26.49
CA GLY A 35 -23.21 -17.93 -25.51
C GLY A 35 -22.81 -16.50 -25.90
N PRO A 36 -21.50 -16.21 -26.06
CA PRO A 36 -21.01 -14.92 -26.52
C PRO A 36 -21.65 -14.45 -27.83
N LEU A 37 -21.71 -15.32 -28.84
CA LEU A 37 -22.30 -15.02 -30.14
C LEU A 37 -23.78 -14.59 -30.05
N MET A 38 -24.58 -15.27 -29.22
CA MET A 38 -25.99 -14.91 -28.97
C MET A 38 -26.16 -13.69 -28.06
N GLY A 39 -25.13 -13.34 -27.28
CA GLY A 39 -25.06 -12.13 -26.46
C GLY A 39 -24.83 -10.90 -27.32
N GLU A 40 -23.81 -10.96 -28.17
CA GLU A 40 -23.39 -9.90 -29.11
C GLU A 40 -24.43 -9.68 -30.23
N ASN A 41 -25.17 -10.73 -30.62
CA ASN A 41 -26.14 -10.68 -31.72
C ASN A 41 -27.52 -11.24 -31.28
N PRO A 42 -28.34 -10.45 -30.56
CA PRO A 42 -29.64 -10.88 -30.05
C PRO A 42 -30.61 -11.42 -31.11
N GLU A 43 -30.49 -11.00 -32.36
CA GLU A 43 -31.30 -11.43 -33.50
C GLU A 43 -31.12 -12.92 -33.85
N PHE A 44 -29.99 -13.52 -33.50
CA PHE A 44 -29.73 -14.94 -33.80
C PHE A 44 -30.53 -15.88 -32.90
N ARG A 45 -31.10 -15.38 -31.80
CA ARG A 45 -31.90 -16.18 -30.85
C ARG A 45 -33.17 -16.77 -31.48
N GLU A 46 -33.73 -16.12 -32.50
CA GLU A 46 -34.87 -16.66 -33.26
C GLU A 46 -34.51 -17.95 -34.03
N TYR A 47 -33.21 -18.18 -34.27
CA TYR A 47 -32.69 -19.25 -35.12
C TYR A 47 -31.83 -20.28 -34.35
N GLY A 48 -31.92 -20.33 -33.01
CA GLY A 48 -31.03 -21.11 -32.12
C GLY A 48 -30.59 -22.49 -32.65
N ASP A 49 -31.53 -23.40 -32.95
CA ASP A 49 -31.20 -24.75 -33.43
C ASP A 49 -30.50 -24.77 -34.80
N ARG A 50 -30.76 -23.76 -35.64
CA ARG A 50 -30.15 -23.64 -36.98
C ARG A 50 -28.75 -23.01 -36.90
N ILE A 51 -28.52 -22.13 -35.93
CA ILE A 51 -27.22 -21.46 -35.71
C ILE A 51 -26.15 -22.47 -35.31
N ALA A 52 -26.48 -23.48 -34.50
CA ALA A 52 -25.55 -24.55 -34.15
C ALA A 52 -24.99 -25.30 -35.39
N GLY A 53 -25.83 -25.52 -36.41
CA GLY A 53 -25.43 -26.15 -37.68
C GLY A 53 -24.57 -25.25 -38.58
N VAL A 54 -24.61 -23.93 -38.36
CA VAL A 54 -23.80 -22.94 -39.07
C VAL A 54 -22.44 -22.77 -38.39
N ILE A 55 -22.41 -22.82 -37.06
CA ILE A 55 -21.19 -22.64 -36.27
C ILE A 55 -20.24 -23.83 -36.42
N ALA A 56 -20.75 -25.06 -36.44
CA ALA A 56 -19.89 -26.25 -36.40
C ALA A 56 -18.86 -26.32 -37.56
N PRO A 57 -19.22 -26.08 -38.84
CA PRO A 57 -18.24 -26.03 -39.92
C PRO A 57 -17.23 -24.89 -39.81
N VAL A 58 -17.63 -23.75 -39.22
CA VAL A 58 -16.75 -22.59 -39.01
C VAL A 58 -15.71 -22.91 -37.94
N VAL A 59 -16.12 -23.53 -36.83
CA VAL A 59 -15.22 -23.97 -35.77
C VAL A 59 -14.22 -25.00 -36.29
N GLU A 60 -14.67 -25.98 -37.07
CA GLU A 60 -13.77 -26.98 -37.67
C GLU A 60 -12.71 -26.33 -38.58
N ARG A 61 -13.11 -25.34 -39.38
CA ARG A 61 -12.18 -24.57 -40.22
C ARG A 61 -11.18 -23.77 -39.39
N VAL A 62 -11.61 -23.13 -38.31
CA VAL A 62 -10.73 -22.36 -37.42
C VAL A 62 -9.75 -23.27 -36.69
N ASN A 63 -10.19 -24.43 -36.19
CA ASN A 63 -9.30 -25.37 -35.50
C ASN A 63 -8.24 -25.99 -36.42
N GLY A 64 -8.48 -26.01 -37.74
CA GLY A 64 -7.49 -26.41 -38.74
C GLY A 64 -6.39 -25.40 -39.04
N MET A 65 -6.49 -24.16 -38.54
CA MET A 65 -5.48 -23.11 -38.70
C MET A 65 -4.42 -23.19 -37.59
N ASP A 66 -3.20 -22.76 -37.89
CA ASP A 66 -2.19 -22.53 -36.84
C ASP A 66 -2.44 -21.22 -36.07
N ALA A 67 -1.74 -21.01 -34.95
CA ALA A 67 -1.96 -19.84 -34.10
C ALA A 67 -1.64 -18.51 -34.81
N ALA A 68 -0.63 -18.47 -35.68
CA ALA A 68 -0.26 -17.27 -36.41
C ALA A 68 -1.32 -16.92 -37.47
N GLU A 69 -1.82 -17.93 -38.18
CA GLU A 69 -2.92 -17.81 -39.14
C GLU A 69 -4.22 -17.35 -38.45
N LYS A 70 -4.56 -17.94 -37.30
CA LYS A 70 -5.72 -17.54 -36.49
C LYS A 70 -5.62 -16.07 -36.10
N ARG A 71 -4.47 -15.63 -35.62
CA ARG A 71 -4.23 -14.26 -35.17
C ARG A 71 -4.25 -13.25 -36.32
N GLU A 72 -3.60 -13.54 -37.45
CA GLU A 72 -3.66 -12.68 -38.65
C GLU A 72 -5.10 -12.57 -39.17
N ARG A 73 -5.87 -13.67 -39.12
CA ARG A 73 -7.27 -13.68 -39.53
C ARG A 73 -8.14 -12.86 -38.59
N LEU A 74 -7.97 -12.99 -37.28
CA LEU A 74 -8.70 -12.21 -36.28
C LEU A 74 -8.39 -10.71 -36.43
N ALA A 75 -7.13 -10.33 -36.61
CA ALA A 75 -6.72 -8.93 -36.81
C ALA A 75 -7.41 -8.26 -38.02
N LYS A 76 -7.77 -9.04 -39.04
CA LYS A 76 -8.49 -8.53 -40.23
C LYS A 76 -10.00 -8.39 -40.01
N LEU A 77 -10.59 -9.25 -39.18
CA LEU A 77 -12.04 -9.31 -38.97
C LEU A 77 -12.50 -8.46 -37.77
N ALA A 78 -11.70 -8.45 -36.71
CA ALA A 78 -12.00 -7.80 -35.43
C ALA A 78 -10.68 -7.38 -34.75
N PRO A 79 -10.01 -6.31 -35.24
CA PRO A 79 -8.76 -5.82 -34.64
C PRO A 79 -8.89 -5.52 -33.14
N GLU A 80 -10.06 -5.05 -32.69
CA GLU A 80 -10.36 -4.78 -31.28
C GLU A 80 -10.29 -6.03 -30.40
N LYS A 81 -10.59 -7.22 -30.93
CA LYS A 81 -10.45 -8.48 -30.19
C LYS A 81 -9.01 -8.97 -30.11
N VAL A 82 -8.14 -8.53 -31.03
CA VAL A 82 -6.69 -8.77 -30.91
C VAL A 82 -6.11 -7.86 -29.84
N GLU A 83 -6.54 -6.60 -29.79
CA GLU A 83 -6.18 -5.68 -28.71
C GLU A 83 -6.64 -6.21 -27.34
N GLU A 84 -7.83 -6.82 -27.24
CA GLU A 84 -8.30 -7.49 -26.01
C GLU A 84 -7.40 -8.67 -25.60
N LEU A 85 -7.00 -9.53 -26.55
CA LEU A 85 -6.07 -10.64 -26.26
C LEU A 85 -4.71 -10.13 -25.80
N ASP A 86 -4.20 -9.09 -26.44
CA ASP A 86 -2.89 -8.51 -26.12
C ASP A 86 -2.90 -7.82 -24.76
N ALA A 87 -4.00 -7.16 -24.40
CA ALA A 87 -4.17 -6.58 -23.08
C ALA A 87 -4.29 -7.65 -21.98
N GLU A 88 -5.01 -8.76 -22.22
CA GLU A 88 -5.10 -9.87 -21.26
C GLU A 88 -3.76 -10.61 -21.09
N ASP A 89 -3.01 -10.83 -22.18
CA ASP A 89 -1.67 -11.41 -22.12
C ASP A 89 -0.70 -10.49 -21.32
N GLU A 90 -0.80 -9.16 -21.52
CA GLU A 90 -0.04 -8.17 -20.73
C GLU A 90 -0.44 -8.19 -19.23
N ASP A 91 -1.73 -8.34 -18.92
CA ASP A 91 -2.25 -8.44 -17.54
C ASP A 91 -1.80 -9.74 -16.84
N ASP A 92 -1.78 -10.88 -17.56
CA ASP A 92 -1.34 -12.18 -17.02
C ASP A 92 0.17 -12.21 -16.71
N ASP A 93 0.98 -11.43 -17.45
CA ASP A 93 2.42 -11.26 -17.19
C ASP A 93 2.71 -10.19 -16.11
N GLN A 94 1.71 -9.41 -15.68
CA GLN A 94 1.91 -8.29 -14.76
C GLN A 94 2.08 -8.75 -13.30
N VAL A 95 3.32 -8.67 -12.79
CA VAL A 95 3.70 -9.09 -11.43
C VAL A 95 3.00 -8.28 -10.31
N LEU A 96 2.72 -7.00 -10.56
CA LEU A 96 2.07 -6.07 -9.61
C LEU A 96 1.16 -5.10 -10.36
N PRO A 97 0.00 -4.71 -9.79
CA PRO A 97 -0.93 -3.78 -10.43
C PRO A 97 -0.28 -2.41 -10.69
N ASP A 98 -0.84 -1.62 -11.60
CA ASP A 98 -0.29 -0.28 -11.87
C ASP A 98 -0.46 0.68 -10.68
N LEU A 99 0.53 1.56 -10.50
CA LEU A 99 0.44 2.65 -9.54
C LEU A 99 -0.46 3.76 -10.10
N PRO A 100 -1.37 4.32 -9.28
CA PRO A 100 -2.22 5.42 -9.71
C PRO A 100 -1.38 6.64 -10.08
N SER A 101 -1.74 7.37 -11.14
CA SER A 101 -1.05 8.61 -11.53
C SER A 101 0.46 8.46 -11.80
N ALA A 102 0.89 7.27 -12.24
CA ALA A 102 2.27 6.97 -12.61
C ALA A 102 2.35 6.18 -13.93
N VAL A 103 3.45 6.35 -14.68
CA VAL A 103 3.67 5.66 -15.97
C VAL A 103 4.96 4.87 -15.92
N LYS A 104 4.88 3.58 -16.25
CA LYS A 104 6.06 2.74 -16.42
C LYS A 104 6.90 3.21 -17.62
N PRO A 105 8.23 3.28 -17.50
CA PRO A 105 9.11 3.53 -18.63
C PRO A 105 8.83 2.55 -19.78
N GLY A 106 8.63 3.08 -20.99
CA GLY A 106 8.40 2.27 -22.19
C GLY A 106 6.99 1.70 -22.35
N SER A 107 6.06 1.92 -21.42
CA SER A 107 4.66 1.51 -21.59
C SER A 107 4.02 2.25 -22.75
N THR A 108 3.48 1.51 -23.73
CA THR A 108 2.74 2.04 -24.89
C THR A 108 1.23 2.10 -24.67
N ASN A 109 0.71 1.46 -23.62
CA ASN A 109 -0.72 1.27 -23.40
C ASN A 109 -1.45 2.63 -23.21
N PRO A 110 -2.34 3.02 -24.14
CA PRO A 110 -3.05 4.30 -24.08
C PRO A 110 -4.22 4.33 -23.09
N ASP A 111 -4.67 3.18 -22.57
CA ASP A 111 -5.95 3.03 -21.86
C ASP A 111 -5.85 2.85 -20.34
N SER A 112 -4.64 2.81 -19.76
CA SER A 112 -4.58 2.94 -18.32
C SER A 112 -5.04 4.35 -17.95
N GLN A 113 -6.09 4.44 -17.13
CA GLN A 113 -6.55 5.70 -16.53
C GLN A 113 -5.42 6.48 -15.85
N ALA A 114 -4.30 5.79 -15.56
CA ALA A 114 -3.01 6.34 -15.18
C ALA A 114 -2.48 7.42 -16.15
N ARG A 115 -2.70 7.37 -17.46
CA ARG A 115 -2.16 8.35 -18.43
C ARG A 115 -2.79 9.75 -18.39
N GLN A 116 -4.02 9.91 -17.90
CA GLN A 116 -4.62 11.25 -17.81
C GLN A 116 -4.11 12.02 -16.57
N ASP A 117 -3.69 11.30 -15.53
CA ASP A 117 -3.07 11.85 -14.30
C ASP A 117 -1.55 11.60 -14.23
N ALA A 118 -0.98 10.97 -15.26
CA ALA A 118 0.41 10.47 -15.37
C ALA A 118 1.52 11.52 -15.23
N GLU A 119 1.17 12.79 -15.30
CA GLU A 119 2.11 13.90 -15.22
C GLU A 119 2.17 14.51 -13.80
N LYS A 120 1.52 13.87 -12.81
CA LYS A 120 1.51 14.39 -11.43
C LYS A 120 2.90 14.34 -10.78
N TYR A 121 3.70 13.31 -11.08
CA TYR A 121 4.99 13.08 -10.45
C TYR A 121 6.10 12.87 -11.49
N ASP A 122 7.19 13.63 -11.37
CA ASP A 122 8.37 13.49 -12.24
C ASP A 122 9.17 12.19 -11.94
N GLU A 123 9.11 11.70 -10.70
CA GLU A 123 9.78 10.49 -10.23
C GLU A 123 8.88 9.78 -9.21
N VAL A 124 8.71 8.45 -9.33
CA VAL A 124 7.99 7.65 -8.34
C VAL A 124 8.86 7.44 -7.10
N ARG A 125 8.54 8.13 -6.01
CA ARG A 125 9.23 8.02 -4.72
C ARG A 125 8.38 7.24 -3.71
N MET A 126 8.95 6.19 -3.12
CA MET A 126 8.32 5.28 -2.17
C MET A 126 9.21 5.08 -0.94
N ARG A 127 8.69 4.42 0.10
CA ARG A 127 9.46 4.05 1.29
C ARG A 127 9.01 2.76 1.93
N MET A 128 9.97 1.98 2.41
CA MET A 128 9.78 1.03 3.49
C MET A 128 10.05 1.72 4.82
N ALA A 129 9.24 1.38 5.84
CA ALA A 129 9.30 2.02 7.15
C ALA A 129 9.36 0.99 8.30
N PRO A 130 10.43 0.18 8.39
CA PRO A 130 10.58 -0.82 9.46
C PRO A 130 10.69 -0.19 10.84
N ASN A 131 10.16 -0.89 11.85
CA ASN A 131 10.60 -0.70 13.22
C ASN A 131 11.80 -1.65 13.42
N PRO A 132 12.99 -1.17 13.80
CA PRO A 132 14.16 -2.03 14.01
C PRO A 132 14.12 -2.64 15.41
N ASN A 133 13.12 -3.46 15.71
CA ASN A 133 12.87 -4.00 17.07
C ASN A 133 13.15 -5.51 17.20
N GLY A 134 13.89 -6.06 16.25
CA GLY A 134 14.33 -7.45 16.19
C GLY A 134 14.43 -7.95 14.75
N PRO A 135 14.86 -9.21 14.57
CA PRO A 135 14.99 -9.82 13.26
C PRO A 135 13.67 -9.83 12.52
N TRP A 136 13.75 -9.63 11.21
CA TRP A 136 12.61 -9.78 10.32
C TRP A 136 12.20 -11.25 10.18
N HIS A 137 11.01 -11.43 9.62
CA HIS A 137 10.48 -12.73 9.24
C HIS A 137 9.85 -12.65 7.86
N LEU A 138 9.42 -13.77 7.30
CA LEU A 138 8.85 -13.83 5.94
C LEU A 138 7.70 -12.83 5.72
N GLY A 139 6.90 -12.54 6.75
CA GLY A 139 5.88 -11.48 6.68
C GLY A 139 6.46 -10.07 6.42
N SER A 140 7.65 -9.77 6.92
CA SER A 140 8.36 -8.50 6.73
C SER A 140 8.91 -8.38 5.31
N ALA A 141 9.36 -9.48 4.71
CA ALA A 141 9.92 -9.52 3.36
C ALA A 141 8.96 -8.95 2.29
N ARG A 142 7.65 -8.99 2.55
CA ARG A 142 6.65 -8.43 1.63
C ARG A 142 6.87 -6.96 1.32
N MET A 143 7.21 -6.15 2.32
CA MET A 143 7.37 -4.71 2.13
C MET A 143 8.48 -4.37 1.13
N PRO A 144 9.74 -4.83 1.32
CA PRO A 144 10.79 -4.63 0.34
C PRO A 144 10.52 -5.35 -0.99
N SER A 145 9.91 -6.55 -1.00
CA SER A 145 9.55 -7.21 -2.26
C SER A 145 8.61 -6.38 -3.12
N VAL A 146 7.55 -5.83 -2.54
CA VAL A 146 6.57 -5.03 -3.28
C VAL A 146 7.17 -3.70 -3.70
N ILE A 147 7.80 -2.97 -2.76
CA ILE A 147 8.33 -1.63 -3.03
C ILE A 147 9.54 -1.69 -3.97
N GLY A 148 10.43 -2.66 -3.78
CA GLY A 148 11.58 -2.89 -4.64
C GLY A 148 11.18 -3.29 -6.06
N THR A 149 10.17 -4.14 -6.22
CA THR A 149 9.63 -4.47 -7.55
C THR A 149 9.02 -3.22 -8.21
N TYR A 150 8.26 -2.40 -7.48
CA TYR A 150 7.75 -1.13 -8.03
C TYR A 150 8.87 -0.16 -8.39
N LYS A 151 9.94 -0.10 -7.61
CA LYS A 151 11.14 0.70 -7.91
C LYS A 151 11.69 0.29 -9.28
N GLU A 152 11.87 -0.99 -9.54
CA GLU A 152 12.36 -1.50 -10.83
C GLU A 152 11.37 -1.23 -11.98
N LEU A 153 10.08 -1.47 -11.77
CA LEU A 153 9.03 -1.31 -12.79
C LEU A 153 8.84 0.14 -13.24
N TYR A 154 9.08 1.11 -12.36
CA TYR A 154 8.82 2.53 -12.60
C TYR A 154 10.09 3.37 -12.70
N ASP A 155 11.28 2.76 -12.69
CA ASP A 155 12.56 3.48 -12.53
C ASP A 155 12.50 4.48 -11.37
N GLY A 156 11.93 4.02 -10.26
CA GLY A 156 11.59 4.82 -9.10
C GLY A 156 12.71 4.92 -8.07
N TRP A 157 12.37 5.54 -6.95
CA TRP A 157 13.25 5.79 -5.82
C TRP A 157 12.63 5.23 -4.53
N MET A 158 13.45 4.58 -3.71
CA MET A 158 13.05 3.87 -2.50
C MET A 158 13.85 4.34 -1.28
N LEU A 159 13.14 4.88 -0.29
CA LEU A 159 13.68 5.16 1.04
C LEU A 159 13.55 3.94 1.96
N CYS A 160 14.59 3.66 2.73
CA CYS A 160 14.48 2.91 3.97
C CYS A 160 14.45 3.89 5.15
N ARG A 161 13.32 4.00 5.84
CA ARG A 161 13.20 4.81 7.05
C ARG A 161 13.02 3.92 8.27
N PHE A 162 14.02 3.88 9.15
CA PHE A 162 13.87 3.23 10.44
C PHE A 162 12.95 4.06 11.35
N ASP A 163 11.74 3.58 11.58
CA ASP A 163 10.75 4.16 12.49
C ASP A 163 11.05 3.69 13.93
N ASP A 164 12.08 4.29 14.54
CA ASP A 164 12.63 3.91 15.84
C ASP A 164 12.21 4.84 17.00
N THR A 165 11.12 5.61 16.84
CA THR A 165 10.68 6.64 17.80
C THR A 165 9.94 6.11 19.04
N ASP A 166 9.91 4.78 19.25
CA ASP A 166 9.28 4.14 20.41
C ASP A 166 10.32 3.37 21.25
N PRO A 167 10.98 4.03 22.20
CA PRO A 167 12.03 3.40 23.00
C PRO A 167 11.52 2.38 24.02
N GLU A 168 10.20 2.20 24.16
CA GLU A 168 9.59 1.33 25.19
C GLU A 168 8.82 0.15 24.58
N THR A 169 7.76 0.40 23.82
CA THR A 169 6.86 -0.67 23.35
C THR A 169 7.42 -1.40 22.14
N LYS A 170 8.05 -0.65 21.22
CA LYS A 170 8.78 -1.21 20.07
C LYS A 170 10.26 -0.86 20.16
N ARG A 171 10.82 -1.08 21.36
CA ARG A 171 12.19 -0.70 21.69
C ARG A 171 13.15 -1.16 20.58
N PRO A 172 13.94 -0.25 20.00
CA PRO A 172 14.88 -0.62 18.97
C PRO A 172 15.94 -1.60 19.46
N ASP A 173 16.28 -2.55 18.61
CA ASP A 173 17.42 -3.44 18.71
C ASP A 173 18.50 -2.88 17.78
N LEU A 174 19.71 -2.68 18.30
CA LEU A 174 20.79 -2.04 17.54
C LEU A 174 21.29 -2.95 16.42
N ASP A 175 21.23 -4.27 16.61
CA ASP A 175 21.67 -5.24 15.60
C ASP A 175 20.65 -5.31 14.44
N ALA A 176 19.37 -5.06 14.72
CA ALA A 176 18.30 -5.14 13.73
C ALA A 176 18.41 -4.10 12.60
N TYR A 177 19.16 -3.02 12.77
CA TYR A 177 19.36 -2.03 11.70
C TYR A 177 20.10 -2.64 10.51
N ASP A 178 21.25 -3.25 10.79
CA ASP A 178 22.08 -3.87 9.75
C ASP A 178 21.42 -5.16 9.24
N GLU A 179 20.85 -5.98 10.12
CA GLU A 179 20.14 -7.21 9.73
C GLU A 179 18.97 -6.95 8.78
N ILE A 180 18.22 -5.87 8.98
CA ILE A 180 17.13 -5.49 8.09
C ILE A 180 17.66 -5.11 6.71
N LEU A 181 18.75 -4.35 6.63
CA LEU A 181 19.35 -3.98 5.34
C LEU A 181 19.92 -5.21 4.62
N ASP A 182 20.58 -6.11 5.34
CA ASP A 182 21.07 -7.38 4.82
C ASP A 182 19.92 -8.25 4.28
N ALA A 183 18.77 -8.26 4.97
CA ALA A 183 17.59 -8.98 4.49
C ALA A 183 16.98 -8.35 3.22
N VAL A 184 17.01 -7.02 3.09
CA VAL A 184 16.58 -6.31 1.87
C VAL A 184 17.51 -6.65 0.70
N ASP A 185 18.83 -6.62 0.91
CA ASP A 185 19.84 -7.02 -0.08
C ASP A 185 19.70 -8.49 -0.50
N TYR A 186 19.48 -9.39 0.47
CA TYR A 186 19.23 -10.81 0.20
C TYR A 186 18.02 -11.05 -0.71
N LEU A 187 16.98 -10.20 -0.61
CA LEU A 187 15.80 -10.25 -1.48
C LEU A 187 16.06 -9.65 -2.87
N GLY A 188 17.24 -9.07 -3.11
CA GLY A 188 17.66 -8.49 -4.39
C GLY A 188 17.32 -7.01 -4.55
N PHE A 189 17.04 -6.30 -3.46
CA PHE A 189 16.67 -4.88 -3.50
C PHE A 189 17.66 -4.02 -2.71
N GLU A 190 17.74 -2.73 -3.04
CA GLU A 190 18.59 -1.76 -2.34
C GLU A 190 17.85 -0.42 -2.21
N PRO A 191 17.73 0.17 -1.01
CA PRO A 191 17.19 1.50 -0.84
C PRO A 191 18.18 2.56 -1.36
N ASP A 192 17.67 3.60 -2.02
CA ASP A 192 18.48 4.72 -2.52
C ASP A 192 18.93 5.67 -1.41
N GLU A 193 18.17 5.71 -0.32
CA GLU A 193 18.51 6.47 0.88
C GLU A 193 18.06 5.71 2.12
N VAL A 194 18.85 5.82 3.18
CA VAL A 194 18.54 5.26 4.49
C VAL A 194 18.52 6.40 5.50
N VAL A 195 17.42 6.53 6.23
CA VAL A 195 17.30 7.52 7.32
C VAL A 195 16.75 6.86 8.57
N THR A 196 17.09 7.44 9.72
CA THR A 196 16.56 6.98 11.01
C THR A 196 15.75 8.10 11.65
N ALA A 197 14.53 7.78 12.08
CA ALA A 197 13.60 8.78 12.59
C ALA A 197 14.12 9.46 13.88
N SER A 198 14.83 8.73 14.75
CA SER A 198 15.39 9.30 15.97
C SER A 198 16.52 10.33 15.73
N ASP A 199 17.16 10.35 14.54
CA ASP A 199 18.10 11.43 14.18
C ASP A 199 17.38 12.73 13.77
N ARG A 200 16.05 12.67 13.59
CA ARG A 200 15.23 13.74 13.02
C ARG A 200 14.25 14.33 14.03
N VAL A 201 14.39 14.00 15.32
CA VAL A 201 13.49 14.46 16.39
C VAL A 201 13.33 15.99 16.42
N ALA A 202 14.42 16.72 16.22
CA ALA A 202 14.39 18.19 16.12
C ALA A 202 13.48 18.68 14.97
N VAL A 203 13.51 18.02 13.80
CA VAL A 203 12.64 18.35 12.66
C VAL A 203 11.18 18.19 13.05
N TYR A 204 10.82 17.13 13.79
CA TYR A 204 9.45 16.93 14.22
C TYR A 204 9.00 17.98 15.25
N TYR A 205 9.88 18.42 16.15
CA TYR A 205 9.58 19.51 17.07
C TYR A 205 9.29 20.82 16.32
N ASP A 206 10.04 21.13 15.28
CA ASP A 206 9.82 22.35 14.48
C ASP A 206 8.46 22.35 13.80
N HIS A 207 8.04 21.22 13.22
CA HIS A 207 6.71 21.09 12.61
C HIS A 207 5.60 21.06 13.67
N ALA A 208 5.87 20.54 14.87
CA ALA A 208 4.92 20.62 15.98
C ALA A 208 4.70 22.07 16.43
N ARG A 209 5.77 22.88 16.51
CA ARG A 209 5.69 24.32 16.79
C ARG A 209 4.88 25.06 15.73
N GLU A 210 5.14 24.79 14.46
CA GLU A 210 4.35 25.36 13.35
C GLU A 210 2.87 24.99 13.46
N LEU A 211 2.58 23.71 13.73
CA LEU A 211 1.21 23.24 13.88
C LEU A 211 0.49 23.88 15.08
N ILE A 212 1.20 24.10 16.19
CA ILE A 212 0.69 24.84 17.36
C ILE A 212 0.36 26.29 16.97
N ASP A 213 1.23 26.94 16.21
CA ASP A 213 1.07 28.33 15.77
C ASP A 213 -0.12 28.51 14.82
N LEU A 214 -0.41 27.48 14.03
CA LEU A 214 -1.60 27.40 13.17
C LEU A 214 -2.89 27.03 13.94
N GLY A 215 -2.79 26.78 15.26
CA GLY A 215 -3.91 26.34 16.10
C GLY A 215 -4.33 24.88 15.85
N GLY A 216 -3.50 24.11 15.14
CA GLY A 216 -3.74 22.73 14.76
C GLY A 216 -3.28 21.70 15.79
N ALA A 217 -2.71 22.13 16.91
CA ALA A 217 -2.33 21.24 18.01
C ALA A 217 -2.56 21.88 19.39
N TYR A 218 -2.73 21.04 20.40
CA TYR A 218 -2.86 21.46 21.80
C TYR A 218 -2.30 20.42 22.77
N THR A 219 -1.80 20.89 23.89
CA THR A 219 -1.26 20.11 25.01
C THR A 219 -2.39 19.66 25.95
N CYS A 220 -2.36 18.40 26.36
CA CYS A 220 -3.42 17.78 27.14
C CYS A 220 -2.85 16.91 28.27
N SER A 221 -3.32 17.17 29.49
CA SER A 221 -2.99 16.40 30.70
C SER A 221 -4.15 15.53 31.20
N CYS A 222 -5.18 15.30 30.37
CA CYS A 222 -6.22 14.34 30.71
C CYS A 222 -5.63 12.93 30.75
N SER A 223 -6.09 12.11 31.69
CA SER A 223 -5.78 10.67 31.65
C SER A 223 -6.29 10.05 30.34
N GLY A 224 -5.63 8.98 29.89
CA GLY A 224 -6.03 8.26 28.69
C GLY A 224 -7.48 7.79 28.72
N GLU A 225 -7.96 7.33 29.89
CA GLU A 225 -9.35 6.91 30.10
C GLU A 225 -10.35 8.06 29.96
N ALA A 226 -10.12 9.17 30.68
CA ALA A 226 -11.02 10.32 30.65
C ALA A 226 -11.07 10.95 29.25
N PHE A 227 -9.93 11.06 28.58
CA PHE A 227 -9.88 11.54 27.20
C PHE A 227 -10.63 10.60 26.25
N SER A 228 -10.45 9.28 26.40
CA SER A 228 -11.16 8.29 25.59
C SER A 228 -12.68 8.38 25.75
N GLU A 229 -13.18 8.57 26.97
CA GLU A 229 -14.60 8.75 27.25
C GLU A 229 -15.18 9.99 26.55
N MET A 230 -14.56 11.16 26.74
CA MET A 230 -14.98 12.41 26.06
C MET A 230 -14.91 12.27 24.54
N LYS A 231 -13.78 11.75 24.04
CA LYS A 231 -13.55 11.53 22.61
C LYS A 231 -14.63 10.62 22.01
N ASN A 232 -15.00 9.54 22.67
CA ASN A 232 -16.02 8.60 22.16
C ASN A 232 -17.41 9.23 22.13
N SER A 233 -17.72 10.11 23.09
CA SER A 233 -18.95 10.92 23.12
C SER A 233 -18.96 12.09 22.14
N GLY A 234 -17.84 12.38 21.47
CA GLY A 234 -17.71 13.51 20.54
C GLY A 234 -17.54 14.86 21.26
N GLU A 235 -17.13 14.82 22.52
CA GLU A 235 -16.92 16.00 23.36
C GLU A 235 -15.44 16.39 23.38
N ALA A 236 -15.18 17.69 23.27
CA ALA A 236 -13.84 18.24 23.38
C ALA A 236 -13.33 18.16 24.81
N CYS A 237 -12.06 17.79 25.00
CA CYS A 237 -11.46 17.90 26.33
C CYS A 237 -11.30 19.37 26.75
N PRO A 238 -11.26 19.69 28.06
CA PRO A 238 -11.15 21.07 28.55
C PRO A 238 -9.89 21.82 28.08
N HIS A 239 -8.86 21.08 27.67
CA HIS A 239 -7.59 21.66 27.21
C HIS A 239 -7.59 22.04 25.73
N ARG A 240 -8.61 21.64 24.96
CA ARG A 240 -8.63 21.76 23.50
C ARG A 240 -8.57 23.20 23.00
N ASP A 241 -9.10 24.15 23.78
CA ASP A 241 -9.18 25.57 23.43
C ASP A 241 -8.29 26.45 24.32
N LYS A 242 -7.18 25.88 24.83
CA LYS A 242 -6.07 26.66 25.39
C LYS A 242 -5.59 27.71 24.37
N ASN A 243 -5.10 28.85 24.86
CA ASN A 243 -4.44 29.83 24.01
C ASN A 243 -3.11 29.28 23.48
N VAL A 244 -2.74 29.71 22.28
CA VAL A 244 -1.56 29.23 21.55
C VAL A 244 -0.28 29.44 22.37
N GLU A 245 -0.14 30.57 23.07
CA GLU A 245 1.06 30.85 23.86
C GLU A 245 1.24 29.86 25.02
N THR A 246 0.15 29.47 25.70
CA THR A 246 0.23 28.45 26.76
C THR A 246 0.60 27.09 26.18
N VAL A 247 0.00 26.71 25.04
CA VAL A 247 0.34 25.45 24.36
C VAL A 247 1.82 25.43 23.97
N ARG A 248 2.34 26.56 23.46
CA ARG A 248 3.75 26.71 23.09
C ARG A 248 4.66 26.56 24.30
N GLU A 249 4.38 27.27 25.40
CA GLU A 249 5.16 27.17 26.64
C GLU A 249 5.16 25.74 27.19
N GLU A 250 4.00 25.10 27.28
CA GLU A 250 3.89 23.72 27.75
C GLU A 250 4.61 22.74 26.83
N PHE A 251 4.57 22.94 25.50
CA PHE A 251 5.30 22.08 24.57
C PHE A 251 6.82 22.25 24.67
N GLU A 252 7.34 23.46 24.88
CA GLU A 252 8.78 23.63 25.15
C GLU A 252 9.20 22.95 26.46
N SER A 253 8.35 22.98 27.51
CA SER A 253 8.58 22.21 28.73
C SER A 253 8.54 20.69 28.48
N MET A 254 7.68 20.20 27.57
CA MET A 254 7.72 18.79 27.13
C MET A 254 9.04 18.46 26.44
N VAL A 255 9.49 19.28 25.49
CA VAL A 255 10.77 19.11 24.77
C VAL A 255 11.96 19.13 25.74
N ALA A 256 11.92 19.99 26.76
CA ALA A 256 12.93 20.07 27.81
C ALA A 256 12.88 18.89 28.81
N GLY A 257 11.85 18.03 28.73
CA GLY A 257 11.70 16.88 29.61
C GLY A 257 11.23 17.23 31.02
N GLU A 258 10.43 18.28 31.19
CA GLU A 258 9.98 18.75 32.51
C GLU A 258 8.78 17.98 33.07
N TYR A 259 8.15 17.13 32.26
CA TYR A 259 6.99 16.30 32.62
C TYR A 259 7.36 14.82 32.74
N ASP A 260 6.62 14.09 33.58
CA ASP A 260 6.74 12.64 33.72
C ASP A 260 6.00 11.89 32.58
N SER A 261 6.35 10.62 32.37
CA SER A 261 5.66 9.76 31.40
C SER A 261 4.15 9.71 31.67
N GLY A 262 3.37 10.00 30.63
CA GLY A 262 1.90 10.03 30.68
C GLY A 262 1.27 11.28 31.32
N GLU A 263 2.06 12.21 31.85
CA GLU A 263 1.55 13.45 32.47
C GLU A 263 1.00 14.44 31.43
N MET A 264 1.69 14.58 30.29
CA MET A 264 1.34 15.51 29.23
C MET A 264 1.52 14.87 27.86
N VAL A 265 0.61 15.18 26.93
CA VAL A 265 0.72 14.83 25.51
C VAL A 265 0.41 16.04 24.63
N LEU A 266 1.01 16.10 23.44
CA LEU A 266 0.56 17.01 22.38
C LEU A 266 -0.43 16.25 21.49
N ARG A 267 -1.57 16.86 21.17
CA ARG A 267 -2.59 16.29 20.29
C ARG A 267 -2.76 17.15 19.05
N VAL A 268 -2.95 16.50 17.90
CA VAL A 268 -3.41 17.18 16.68
C VAL A 268 -4.89 17.48 16.83
N LYS A 269 -5.32 18.71 16.56
CA LYS A 269 -6.70 19.16 16.66
C LYS A 269 -7.46 18.77 15.39
N THR A 270 -8.32 17.77 15.47
CA THR A 270 -9.10 17.25 14.33
C THR A 270 -10.60 17.53 14.52
N ASP A 271 -11.44 16.97 13.65
CA ASP A 271 -12.89 16.99 13.88
C ASP A 271 -13.27 16.08 15.05
N ILE A 272 -13.58 16.70 16.21
CA ILE A 272 -13.97 15.98 17.44
C ILE A 272 -15.28 15.19 17.27
N THR A 273 -16.10 15.52 16.27
CA THR A 273 -17.35 14.82 15.95
C THR A 273 -17.20 13.78 14.84
N HIS A 274 -15.98 13.58 14.32
CA HIS A 274 -15.71 12.69 13.19
C HIS A 274 -16.26 11.28 13.43
N LYS A 275 -16.91 10.66 12.44
CA LYS A 275 -17.61 9.36 12.64
C LYS A 275 -16.71 8.23 13.14
N ASN A 276 -15.44 8.22 12.72
CA ASN A 276 -14.42 7.31 13.23
C ASN A 276 -13.72 7.94 14.46
N PRO A 277 -13.91 7.39 15.68
CA PRO A 277 -13.27 7.89 16.90
C PRO A 277 -11.75 7.78 16.91
N ALA A 278 -11.15 6.93 16.06
CA ALA A 278 -9.70 6.82 15.96
C ALA A 278 -9.03 8.08 15.37
N LEU A 279 -9.77 8.91 14.63
CA LEU A 279 -9.24 10.13 14.03
C LEU A 279 -9.37 11.37 14.94
N ARG A 280 -10.22 11.30 15.96
CA ARG A 280 -10.53 12.42 16.85
C ARG A 280 -9.33 12.72 17.74
N ASP A 281 -8.80 13.92 17.62
CA ASP A 281 -7.74 14.51 18.44
C ASP A 281 -6.64 13.51 18.88
N PHE A 282 -5.99 12.89 17.88
CA PHE A 282 -4.96 11.87 18.12
C PHE A 282 -3.67 12.49 18.68
N VAL A 283 -2.88 11.66 19.36
CA VAL A 283 -1.63 12.09 20.00
C VAL A 283 -0.54 12.28 18.94
N ALA A 284 0.08 13.46 18.91
CA ALA A 284 1.26 13.77 18.12
C ALA A 284 2.55 13.46 18.87
N PHE A 285 2.64 13.80 20.16
CA PHE A 285 3.81 13.55 21.01
C PHE A 285 3.42 13.05 22.39
N ARG A 286 4.27 12.21 22.98
CA ARG A 286 4.15 11.72 24.36
C ARG A 286 5.48 11.79 25.10
N MET A 287 5.41 11.87 26.42
CA MET A 287 6.57 11.70 27.30
C MET A 287 6.88 10.22 27.50
N VAL A 288 8.17 9.86 27.43
CA VAL A 288 8.69 8.52 27.71
C VAL A 288 9.95 8.65 28.56
N ASP A 289 10.00 7.93 29.68
CA ASP A 289 11.13 7.98 30.62
C ASP A 289 12.23 6.98 30.27
N THR A 290 11.86 5.93 29.55
CA THR A 290 12.78 4.89 29.10
C THR A 290 13.74 5.48 28.04
N PRO A 291 15.06 5.53 28.30
CA PRO A 291 16.01 6.07 27.34
C PRO A 291 16.07 5.25 26.06
N HIS A 292 16.27 5.94 24.93
CA HIS A 292 16.50 5.32 23.65
C HIS A 292 17.81 4.51 23.64
N PRO A 293 17.84 3.31 23.01
CA PRO A 293 19.05 2.48 22.96
C PRO A 293 20.19 3.10 22.14
N ARG A 294 19.90 3.88 21.10
CA ARG A 294 20.91 4.69 20.39
C ARG A 294 21.35 5.86 21.27
N GLU A 295 22.66 5.98 21.52
CA GLU A 295 23.25 7.02 22.37
C GLU A 295 22.90 8.44 21.89
N ALA A 296 22.94 8.69 20.58
CA ALA A 296 22.63 9.99 19.98
C ALA A 296 21.19 10.48 20.25
N ALA A 297 20.29 9.57 20.63
CA ALA A 297 18.89 9.88 20.89
C ALA A 297 18.47 9.57 22.34
N ALA A 298 19.41 9.15 23.19
CA ALA A 298 19.14 8.68 24.56
C ALA A 298 18.61 9.79 25.48
N GLU A 299 18.91 11.06 25.18
CA GLU A 299 18.50 12.22 25.97
C GLU A 299 17.06 12.68 25.68
N TYR A 300 16.46 12.25 24.56
CA TYR A 300 15.10 12.64 24.22
C TYR A 300 14.07 11.91 25.10
N ARG A 301 13.14 12.68 25.66
CA ARG A 301 11.98 12.18 26.42
C ARG A 301 10.64 12.48 25.75
N CYS A 302 10.57 13.50 24.89
CA CYS A 302 9.35 13.86 24.16
C CYS A 302 9.37 13.22 22.77
N TRP A 303 8.65 12.12 22.59
CA TRP A 303 8.72 11.33 21.37
C TRP A 303 7.49 11.54 20.48
N PRO A 304 7.67 11.73 19.16
CA PRO A 304 6.56 11.78 18.23
C PRO A 304 5.92 10.40 18.07
N MET A 305 4.62 10.39 17.87
CA MET A 305 3.86 9.19 17.50
C MET A 305 3.99 8.93 15.99
N LEU A 306 3.86 7.65 15.62
CA LEU A 306 4.02 7.16 14.25
C LEU A 306 3.29 8.02 13.21
N ASP A 307 2.01 8.34 13.42
CA ASP A 307 1.25 9.07 12.41
C ASP A 307 1.83 10.48 12.20
N PHE A 308 2.25 11.19 13.26
CA PHE A 308 2.86 12.51 13.13
C PHE A 308 4.22 12.42 12.43
N GLN A 309 5.14 11.63 12.96
CA GLN A 309 6.50 11.48 12.40
C GLN A 309 6.47 11.03 10.94
N SER A 310 5.74 9.96 10.65
CA SER A 310 5.68 9.38 9.31
C SER A 310 5.09 10.36 8.29
N GLY A 311 4.09 11.16 8.69
CA GLY A 311 3.51 12.18 7.83
C GLY A 311 4.50 13.29 7.48
N ILE A 312 5.26 13.80 8.46
CA ILE A 312 6.29 14.82 8.23
C ILE A 312 7.39 14.29 7.31
N ASP A 313 7.91 13.09 7.59
CA ASP A 313 8.98 12.52 6.79
C ASP A 313 8.56 12.19 5.36
N ASP A 314 7.34 11.68 5.16
CA ASP A 314 6.81 11.40 3.82
C ASP A 314 6.77 12.68 2.97
N HIS A 315 6.34 13.80 3.55
CA HIS A 315 6.35 15.09 2.85
C HIS A 315 7.78 15.57 2.54
N LEU A 316 8.65 15.60 3.56
CA LEU A 316 10.00 16.14 3.42
C LEU A 316 10.91 15.32 2.50
N THR A 317 10.64 14.02 2.36
CA THR A 317 11.38 13.13 1.44
C THR A 317 10.74 13.02 0.06
N GLY A 318 9.63 13.74 -0.16
CA GLY A 318 8.95 13.81 -1.46
C GLY A 318 8.24 12.52 -1.85
N ILE A 319 7.77 11.74 -0.87
CA ILE A 319 7.09 10.48 -1.14
C ILE A 319 5.83 10.73 -1.97
N THR A 320 5.70 10.00 -3.06
CA THR A 320 4.58 10.10 -4.01
C THR A 320 3.56 8.99 -3.78
N HIS A 321 4.05 7.81 -3.38
CA HIS A 321 3.26 6.59 -3.23
C HIS A 321 3.57 5.90 -1.90
N ILE A 322 2.51 5.72 -1.12
CA ILE A 322 2.51 5.02 0.15
C ILE A 322 1.93 3.64 -0.05
N ILE A 323 2.79 2.63 -0.08
CA ILE A 323 2.38 1.24 -0.22
C ILE A 323 2.49 0.55 1.13
N ARG A 324 1.36 0.05 1.66
CA ARG A 324 1.32 -0.55 3.01
C ARG A 324 0.16 -1.52 3.20
N GLY A 325 0.12 -2.19 4.35
CA GLY A 325 -0.99 -3.05 4.72
C GLY A 325 -2.29 -2.28 5.00
N VAL A 326 -3.42 -2.94 4.70
CA VAL A 326 -4.78 -2.40 4.94
C VAL A 326 -5.08 -2.10 6.43
N ASP A 327 -4.31 -2.70 7.35
CA ASP A 327 -4.36 -2.43 8.78
C ASP A 327 -4.03 -0.97 9.13
N LEU A 328 -3.23 -0.29 8.31
CA LEU A 328 -2.84 1.11 8.51
C LEU A 328 -3.72 2.11 7.75
N GLN A 329 -4.87 1.70 7.21
CA GLN A 329 -5.73 2.57 6.40
C GLN A 329 -6.15 3.88 7.11
N ASP A 330 -6.33 3.84 8.44
CA ASP A 330 -6.72 5.01 9.21
C ASP A 330 -5.56 5.98 9.47
N SER A 331 -4.30 5.54 9.32
CA SER A 331 -3.12 6.41 9.46
C SER A 331 -3.11 7.51 8.39
N ALA A 332 -3.49 7.21 7.15
CA ALA A 332 -3.57 8.25 6.11
C ALA A 332 -4.60 9.31 6.47
N LYS A 333 -5.75 8.90 7.01
CA LYS A 333 -6.80 9.84 7.41
C LYS A 333 -6.37 10.70 8.60
N ARG A 334 -5.56 10.18 9.53
CA ARG A 334 -4.99 10.97 10.63
C ARG A 334 -3.97 11.96 10.11
N GLN A 335 -3.06 11.50 9.25
CA GLN A 335 -2.01 12.34 8.67
C GLN A 335 -2.56 13.44 7.78
N ALA A 336 -3.66 13.20 7.06
CA ALA A 336 -4.34 14.20 6.25
C ALA A 336 -4.68 15.47 7.04
N PHE A 337 -5.09 15.36 8.32
CA PHE A 337 -5.32 16.55 9.15
C PHE A 337 -4.05 17.40 9.33
N VAL A 338 -2.89 16.77 9.52
CA VAL A 338 -1.61 17.50 9.64
C VAL A 338 -1.28 18.18 8.32
N TYR A 339 -1.47 17.48 7.19
CA TYR A 339 -1.24 18.03 5.86
C TYR A 339 -2.17 19.21 5.55
N ASP A 340 -3.45 19.12 5.94
CA ASP A 340 -4.43 20.19 5.75
C ASP A 340 -4.00 21.47 6.49
N TYR A 341 -3.50 21.36 7.72
CA TYR A 341 -2.98 22.53 8.45
C TYR A 341 -1.75 23.13 7.77
N LEU A 342 -0.82 22.29 7.32
CA LEU A 342 0.45 22.71 6.73
C LEU A 342 0.33 23.09 5.24
N GLY A 343 -0.86 22.92 4.64
CA GLY A 343 -1.11 23.22 3.23
C GLY A 343 -0.39 22.27 2.27
N TRP A 344 -0.21 21.01 2.67
CA TRP A 344 0.50 20.00 1.90
C TRP A 344 -0.46 19.08 1.15
N GLU A 345 0.00 18.54 0.03
CA GLU A 345 -0.72 17.48 -0.69
C GLU A 345 -0.29 16.11 -0.16
N TYR A 346 -1.28 15.27 0.19
CA TYR A 346 -1.01 13.95 0.72
C TYR A 346 -0.68 12.95 -0.40
N PRO A 347 0.31 12.05 -0.23
CA PRO A 347 0.70 11.11 -1.28
C PRO A 347 -0.41 10.11 -1.63
N GLU A 348 -0.29 9.48 -2.80
CA GLU A 348 -1.21 8.39 -3.19
C GLU A 348 -1.01 7.18 -2.28
N VAL A 349 -2.09 6.50 -1.88
CA VAL A 349 -2.01 5.36 -0.96
C VAL A 349 -2.51 4.09 -1.61
N VAL A 350 -1.65 3.09 -1.71
CA VAL A 350 -1.98 1.76 -2.18
C VAL A 350 -1.93 0.79 -0.99
N HIS A 351 -3.00 0.01 -0.84
CA HIS A 351 -3.10 -0.97 0.24
C HIS A 351 -2.96 -2.37 -0.30
N TRP A 352 -2.21 -3.21 0.41
CA TRP A 352 -2.21 -4.64 0.17
C TRP A 352 -3.05 -5.37 1.23
N GLY A 353 -3.71 -6.46 0.82
CA GLY A 353 -4.53 -7.29 1.71
C GLY A 353 -3.68 -8.10 2.69
N HIS A 354 -4.29 -8.65 3.74
CA HIS A 354 -3.57 -9.51 4.69
C HIS A 354 -3.07 -10.80 3.99
N VAL A 355 -1.85 -11.23 4.30
CA VAL A 355 -1.27 -12.48 3.79
C VAL A 355 -1.01 -13.38 4.98
N GLN A 356 -1.51 -14.61 4.92
CA GLN A 356 -1.24 -15.66 5.89
C GLN A 356 -0.48 -16.79 5.18
N THR A 357 0.53 -17.31 5.85
CA THR A 357 1.36 -18.40 5.36
C THR A 357 1.13 -19.62 6.25
N ASP A 358 0.55 -20.67 5.68
CA ASP A 358 0.25 -21.91 6.40
C ASP A 358 1.44 -22.89 6.45
N ALA A 359 2.59 -22.51 5.88
CA ALA A 359 3.76 -23.37 5.71
C ALA A 359 4.60 -23.56 6.99
N TYR A 360 4.35 -22.77 8.04
CA TYR A 360 5.11 -22.80 9.30
C TYR A 360 4.19 -23.12 10.48
N ASP A 361 4.63 -24.06 11.33
CA ASP A 361 3.96 -24.37 12.61
C ASP A 361 4.17 -23.28 13.67
N VAL A 362 5.13 -22.37 13.43
CA VAL A 362 5.47 -21.23 14.31
C VAL A 362 4.77 -19.97 13.79
N PRO A 363 3.94 -19.30 14.62
CA PRO A 363 3.30 -18.04 14.22
C PRO A 363 4.32 -16.95 13.88
N MET A 364 4.06 -16.20 12.81
CA MET A 364 4.86 -15.03 12.38
C MET A 364 4.59 -13.81 13.28
N SER A 365 5.06 -13.89 14.52
CA SER A 365 5.03 -12.80 15.49
C SER A 365 6.35 -12.79 16.25
N THR A 366 7.06 -11.67 16.19
CA THR A 366 8.36 -11.49 16.87
C THR A 366 8.28 -11.85 18.37
N SER A 367 7.19 -11.49 19.05
CA SER A 367 7.01 -11.82 20.47
C SER A 367 6.81 -13.31 20.72
N THR A 368 6.14 -14.02 19.79
CA THR A 368 5.93 -15.47 19.88
C THR A 368 7.22 -16.24 19.61
N ILE A 369 7.98 -15.85 18.58
CA ILE A 369 9.27 -16.48 18.25
C ILE A 369 10.25 -16.30 19.40
N LYS A 370 10.36 -15.08 19.95
CA LYS A 370 11.19 -14.80 21.13
C LYS A 370 10.83 -15.69 22.32
N ALA A 371 9.54 -15.84 22.62
CA ALA A 371 9.09 -16.70 23.73
C ALA A 371 9.43 -18.19 23.50
N LEU A 372 9.40 -18.67 22.25
CA LEU A 372 9.80 -20.04 21.91
C LEU A 372 11.30 -20.26 22.06
N ILE A 373 12.13 -19.28 21.68
CA ILE A 373 13.58 -19.32 21.90
C ILE A 373 13.87 -19.34 23.41
N GLU A 374 13.25 -18.44 24.17
CA GLU A 374 13.42 -18.37 25.64
C GLU A 374 12.98 -19.67 26.35
N ALA A 375 11.97 -20.35 25.82
CA ALA A 375 11.51 -21.66 26.32
C ALA A 375 12.36 -22.85 25.83
N GLY A 376 13.37 -22.62 24.99
CA GLY A 376 14.19 -23.67 24.37
C GLY A 376 13.47 -24.53 23.32
N GLY A 377 12.36 -24.03 22.78
CA GLY A 377 11.62 -24.66 21.67
C GLY A 377 12.29 -24.45 20.31
N LEU A 378 13.09 -23.39 20.19
CA LEU A 378 13.93 -23.05 19.03
C LEU A 378 15.37 -22.82 19.51
N ASP A 379 16.35 -23.13 18.65
CA ASP A 379 17.78 -23.00 18.95
C ASP A 379 18.25 -21.53 18.92
N GLY A 380 17.52 -20.68 18.20
CA GLY A 380 17.84 -19.25 17.99
C GLY A 380 16.88 -18.61 16.99
N TRP A 381 17.17 -17.36 16.61
CA TRP A 381 16.45 -16.66 15.53
C TRP A 381 16.78 -17.21 14.14
N ASP A 382 17.89 -17.92 13.99
CA ASP A 382 18.34 -18.57 12.75
C ASP A 382 17.94 -20.05 12.68
N ASP A 383 17.14 -20.53 13.63
CA ASP A 383 16.62 -21.89 13.61
C ASP A 383 15.80 -22.12 12.33
N PRO A 384 16.09 -23.15 11.49
CA PRO A 384 15.38 -23.37 10.24
C PRO A 384 13.86 -23.60 10.37
N ARG A 385 13.34 -23.82 11.59
CA ARG A 385 11.90 -23.91 11.89
C ARG A 385 11.26 -22.55 12.15
N ALA A 386 12.06 -21.54 12.47
CA ALA A 386 11.60 -20.18 12.63
C ALA A 386 11.35 -19.56 11.24
N PRO A 387 10.29 -18.75 11.08
CA PRO A 387 9.96 -18.10 9.80
C PRO A 387 10.79 -16.83 9.54
N THR A 388 11.93 -16.69 10.19
CA THR A 388 12.79 -15.51 10.27
C THR A 388 13.72 -15.37 9.07
#